data_AF-A0A7J8QJS9-F1
#
_entry.id   AF-A0A7J8QJS9-F1
#
_cell.length_a   1.000
_cell.length_b   1.000
_cell.length_c   1.000
_cell.angle_alpha   90.00
_cell.angle_beta   90.00
_cell.angle_gamma   90.00
#
_symmetry.space_group_name_H-M   'P 1'
#
loop_
_entity.id
_entity.type
_entity.pdbx_description
1 polymer ?
#
loop_
_entity_poly.entity_id
_entity_poly.type
_entity_poly.pdbx_seq_one_letter_code
_entity_poly.pdbx_strand_id
1 'polypeptide(L)'
;MEDIGEPEKLVESITYMDVPLYKAAAEGKIEEFDNCQGLNLESLKTPNYDNVLHVNLANSERTASAWSFKSRSRRSNRSDFVKKILGECPLLLLQANRKGQTPLHIAARYGRSTTVKLFIESRANGDIENLGMDELEAVREMLRLKDEESNTALHVAARYGHVGVVQALLELEDPDFPYSVNKNHETPLYLAAKGGYWRSVTILLDKWKSTVHGGPYGRTALHAAVMSGDVETTKKILKVKGDLTKEIDENGHTPLHYAAHLGYYPIVEKLLKRDVSAAYIGDKKWEMTPLLMAAR
;
A
#
# COMPACT_ATOMS: atom_id res chain seq x y z
N MET A 1 22.64 -49.46 9.56
CA MET A 1 22.19 -48.35 8.71
C MET A 1 20.80 -48.02 9.19
N GLU A 2 20.73 -47.08 10.13
CA GLU A 2 19.45 -46.56 10.62
C GLU A 2 18.83 -45.75 9.48
N ASP A 3 17.63 -46.17 9.11
CA ASP A 3 16.75 -45.49 8.17
C ASP A 3 16.23 -44.24 8.86
N ILE A 4 16.93 -43.12 8.65
CA ILE A 4 16.52 -41.79 9.07
C ILE A 4 15.36 -41.38 8.17
N GLY A 5 14.14 -41.72 8.62
CA GLY A 5 12.89 -41.32 7.99
C GLY A 5 12.88 -39.82 7.72
N GLU A 6 12.57 -39.46 6.47
CA GLU A 6 12.33 -38.08 6.08
C GLU A 6 11.28 -37.45 7.03
N PRO A 7 11.45 -36.19 7.45
CA PRO A 7 10.46 -35.54 8.29
C PRO A 7 9.15 -35.42 7.50
N GLU A 8 8.12 -36.12 7.96
CA GLU A 8 6.74 -35.95 7.49
C GLU A 8 6.40 -34.46 7.57
N LYS A 9 6.27 -33.82 6.40
CA LYS A 9 5.60 -32.53 6.30
C LYS A 9 4.18 -32.75 6.81
N LEU A 10 3.88 -32.27 8.01
CA LEU A 10 2.51 -32.14 8.51
C LEU A 10 1.72 -31.37 7.45
N VAL A 11 0.93 -32.10 6.66
CA VAL A 11 0.02 -31.51 5.70
C VAL A 11 -1.09 -30.90 6.54
N GLU A 12 -1.00 -29.61 6.83
CA GLU A 12 -2.09 -28.86 7.45
C GLU A 12 -3.35 -29.09 6.61
N SER A 13 -4.32 -29.81 7.17
CA SER A 13 -5.58 -30.08 6.48
C SER A 13 -6.35 -28.76 6.35
N ILE A 14 -6.28 -28.13 5.18
CA ILE A 14 -7.03 -26.92 4.87
C ILE A 14 -8.52 -27.25 4.94
N THR A 15 -9.26 -26.47 5.73
CA THR A 15 -10.72 -26.56 5.80
C THR A 15 -11.31 -25.41 4.98
N TYR A 16 -12.14 -25.73 3.98
CA TYR A 16 -12.77 -24.69 3.18
C TYR A 16 -13.98 -24.08 3.89
N MET A 17 -14.09 -22.75 3.88
CA MET A 17 -15.28 -22.04 4.33
C MET A 17 -16.48 -22.46 3.49
N ASP A 18 -17.50 -22.98 4.15
CA ASP A 18 -18.81 -23.20 3.54
C ASP A 18 -19.54 -21.87 3.29
N VAL A 19 -20.70 -21.95 2.63
CA VAL A 19 -21.47 -20.75 2.24
C VAL A 19 -21.95 -19.94 3.46
N PRO A 20 -22.50 -20.56 4.53
CA PRO A 20 -22.87 -19.87 5.76
C PRO A 20 -21.68 -19.14 6.43
N LEU A 21 -20.55 -19.82 6.63
CA LEU A 21 -19.37 -19.23 7.27
C LEU A 21 -18.76 -18.13 6.42
N TYR A 22 -18.72 -18.29 5.09
CA TYR A 22 -18.28 -17.24 4.18
C TYR A 22 -19.16 -15.99 4.32
N LYS A 23 -20.49 -16.16 4.37
CA LYS A 23 -21.42 -15.04 4.54
C LYS A 23 -21.29 -14.39 5.91
N ALA A 24 -21.10 -15.19 6.97
CA ALA A 24 -20.84 -14.69 8.31
C ALA A 24 -19.54 -13.87 8.36
N ALA A 25 -18.45 -14.37 7.78
CA ALA A 25 -17.19 -13.65 7.64
C ALA A 25 -17.37 -12.32 6.89
N ALA A 26 -18.05 -12.37 5.75
CA ALA A 26 -18.29 -11.20 4.89
C ALA A 26 -19.14 -10.12 5.59
N GLU A 27 -20.11 -10.53 6.40
CA GLU A 27 -21.00 -9.62 7.14
C GLU A 27 -20.43 -9.18 8.50
N GLY A 28 -19.38 -9.85 8.98
CA GLY A 28 -18.81 -9.65 10.32
C GLY A 28 -19.72 -10.14 11.43
N LYS A 29 -20.41 -11.27 11.23
CA LYS A 29 -21.27 -11.90 12.23
C LYS A 29 -20.43 -12.85 13.07
N ILE A 30 -19.99 -12.38 14.23
CA ILE A 30 -19.08 -13.13 15.11
C ILE A 30 -19.76 -14.34 15.78
N GLU A 31 -21.05 -14.24 16.05
CA GLU A 31 -21.84 -15.27 16.74
C GLU A 31 -21.80 -16.64 16.04
N GLU A 32 -21.70 -16.63 14.71
CA GLU A 32 -21.61 -17.86 13.90
C GLU A 32 -20.25 -18.56 14.05
N PHE A 33 -19.20 -17.82 14.44
CA PHE A 33 -17.87 -18.40 14.70
C PHE A 33 -17.77 -18.93 16.14
N ASP A 34 -18.46 -18.29 17.09
CA ASP A 34 -18.52 -18.74 18.49
C ASP A 34 -19.19 -20.12 18.65
N ASN A 35 -20.19 -20.40 17.81
CA ASN A 35 -20.99 -21.63 17.88
C ASN A 35 -20.29 -22.86 17.28
N CYS A 36 -19.17 -22.68 16.58
CA CYS A 36 -18.45 -23.76 15.94
C CYS A 36 -17.34 -24.30 16.86
N GLN A 37 -17.72 -25.16 17.81
CA GLN A 37 -16.76 -25.88 18.64
C GLN A 37 -15.72 -26.62 17.77
N GLY A 38 -14.43 -26.31 17.96
CA GLY A 38 -13.32 -26.98 17.27
C GLY A 38 -12.94 -26.41 15.90
N LEU A 39 -13.51 -25.27 15.47
CA LEU A 39 -13.07 -24.60 14.25
C LEU A 39 -11.67 -24.01 14.43
N ASN A 40 -10.68 -24.57 13.72
CA ASN A 40 -9.37 -23.96 13.64
C ASN A 40 -9.41 -22.80 12.61
N LEU A 41 -9.53 -21.57 13.10
CA LEU A 41 -9.56 -20.37 12.27
C LEU A 41 -8.31 -20.24 11.36
N GLU A 42 -7.18 -20.81 11.79
CA GLU A 42 -5.93 -20.76 11.05
C GLU A 42 -6.00 -21.57 9.74
N SER A 43 -6.65 -22.73 9.77
CA SER A 43 -6.82 -23.63 8.62
C SER A 43 -8.07 -23.34 7.80
N LEU A 44 -8.97 -22.47 8.29
CA LEU A 44 -10.21 -22.07 7.63
C LEU A 44 -9.95 -21.06 6.49
N LYS A 45 -10.12 -21.50 5.24
CA LYS A 45 -9.75 -20.74 4.03
C LYS A 45 -10.84 -20.75 2.96
N THR A 46 -10.82 -19.80 2.05
CA THR A 46 -11.54 -19.92 0.77
C THR A 46 -10.70 -20.69 -0.27
N PRO A 47 -11.27 -21.09 -1.43
CA PRO A 47 -10.49 -21.62 -2.55
C PRO A 47 -9.36 -20.69 -3.05
N ASN A 48 -9.46 -19.38 -2.79
CA ASN A 48 -8.41 -18.41 -3.09
C ASN A 48 -7.42 -18.22 -1.93
N TYR A 49 -7.46 -19.10 -0.92
CA TYR A 49 -6.65 -19.02 0.31
C TYR A 49 -6.92 -17.77 1.15
N ASP A 50 -8.05 -17.09 0.94
CA ASP A 50 -8.47 -15.99 1.79
C ASP A 50 -8.88 -16.56 3.16
N ASN A 51 -8.29 -16.04 4.23
CA ASN A 51 -8.81 -16.28 5.58
C ASN A 51 -10.01 -15.39 5.89
N VAL A 52 -10.58 -15.55 7.07
CA VAL A 52 -11.79 -14.84 7.53
C VAL A 52 -11.64 -13.31 7.45
N LEU A 53 -10.44 -12.77 7.76
CA LEU A 53 -10.18 -11.33 7.70
C LEU A 53 -10.13 -10.81 6.25
N HIS A 54 -9.53 -11.55 5.32
CA HIS A 54 -9.54 -11.18 3.89
C HIS A 54 -10.97 -11.04 3.37
N VAL A 55 -11.83 -12.02 3.68
CA VAL A 55 -13.24 -12.04 3.25
C VAL A 55 -14.02 -10.87 3.84
N ASN A 56 -13.84 -10.60 5.14
CA ASN A 56 -14.51 -9.48 5.83
C ASN A 56 -14.12 -8.13 5.22
N LEU A 57 -12.83 -7.93 4.95
CA LEU A 57 -12.31 -6.67 4.42
C LEU A 57 -12.77 -6.43 2.97
N ALA A 58 -12.76 -7.48 2.14
CA ALA A 58 -13.08 -7.37 0.71
C ALA A 58 -14.57 -7.16 0.40
N ASN A 59 -15.49 -7.73 1.19
CA ASN A 59 -16.94 -7.69 0.90
C ASN A 59 -17.68 -6.45 1.42
N SER A 60 -16.93 -5.47 1.92
CA SER A 60 -17.49 -4.29 2.58
C SER A 60 -18.19 -3.28 1.65
N GLU A 61 -18.11 -3.43 0.32
CA GLU A 61 -18.72 -2.52 -0.66
C GLU A 61 -19.80 -3.14 -1.57
N ARG A 62 -19.82 -4.47 -1.73
CA ARG A 62 -20.77 -5.14 -2.65
C ARG A 62 -22.24 -5.10 -2.19
N THR A 63 -22.48 -4.85 -0.91
CA THR A 63 -23.84 -4.77 -0.34
C THR A 63 -24.33 -3.33 -0.16
N ALA A 64 -23.54 -2.33 -0.57
CA ALA A 64 -23.89 -0.92 -0.44
C ALA A 64 -24.94 -0.43 -1.46
N SER A 65 -25.38 -1.28 -2.40
CA SER A 65 -26.51 -1.01 -3.29
C SER A 65 -27.82 -1.57 -2.73
N ALA A 66 -28.25 -1.07 -1.57
CA ALA A 66 -29.65 -0.95 -1.14
C ALA A 66 -29.72 -0.51 0.34
N TRP A 67 -30.38 0.62 0.62
CA TRP A 67 -30.73 1.15 1.95
C TRP A 67 -29.59 1.67 2.87
N SER A 68 -29.18 2.91 2.62
CA SER A 68 -28.33 3.71 3.52
C SER A 68 -29.13 4.31 4.69
N PHE A 69 -29.31 3.55 5.78
CA PHE A 69 -29.61 4.08 7.14
C PHE A 69 -28.98 3.26 8.29
N LYS A 70 -28.38 2.08 8.02
CA LYS A 70 -27.69 1.23 9.02
C LYS A 70 -26.15 1.34 9.04
N SER A 71 -25.57 2.38 8.43
CA SER A 71 -24.12 2.43 8.15
C SER A 71 -23.22 2.60 9.39
N ARG A 72 -23.76 3.13 10.50
CA ARG A 72 -22.99 3.38 11.73
C ARG A 72 -22.91 2.13 12.62
N SER A 73 -24.03 1.45 12.85
CA SER A 73 -24.07 0.15 13.55
C SER A 73 -23.23 -0.92 12.84
N ARG A 74 -23.24 -0.95 11.50
CA ARG A 74 -22.42 -1.86 10.68
C ARG A 74 -20.91 -1.59 10.69
N ARG A 75 -20.47 -0.37 11.01
CA ARG A 75 -19.03 -0.07 11.16
C ARG A 75 -18.52 -0.54 12.53
N SER A 76 -19.31 -0.34 13.58
CA SER A 76 -19.01 -0.87 14.93
C SER A 76 -18.85 -2.38 14.90
N ASN A 77 -19.86 -3.09 14.36
CA ASN A 77 -19.85 -4.55 14.31
C ASN A 77 -18.62 -5.15 13.62
N ARG A 78 -18.05 -4.47 12.61
CA ARG A 78 -16.86 -4.96 11.90
C ARG A 78 -15.57 -4.74 12.67
N SER A 79 -15.42 -3.61 13.35
CA SER A 79 -14.28 -3.40 14.25
C SER A 79 -14.32 -4.39 15.40
N ASP A 80 -15.50 -4.67 15.95
CA ASP A 80 -15.70 -5.64 17.03
C ASP A 80 -15.39 -7.06 16.55
N PHE A 81 -15.86 -7.43 15.36
CA PHE A 81 -15.52 -8.69 14.69
C PHE A 81 -14.01 -8.86 14.53
N VAL A 82 -13.32 -7.86 13.96
CA VAL A 82 -11.87 -7.92 13.76
C VAL A 82 -11.13 -8.04 15.09
N LYS A 83 -11.50 -7.27 16.11
CA LYS A 83 -10.88 -7.34 17.44
C LYS A 83 -11.02 -8.72 18.06
N LYS A 84 -12.21 -9.31 17.98
CA LYS A 84 -12.48 -10.63 18.57
C LYS A 84 -11.72 -11.74 17.85
N ILE A 85 -11.76 -11.76 16.51
CA ILE A 85 -10.99 -12.72 15.70
C ILE A 85 -9.48 -12.60 15.97
N LEU A 86 -8.94 -11.38 16.14
CA LEU A 86 -7.52 -11.20 16.45
C LEU A 86 -7.16 -11.57 17.90
N GLY A 87 -8.10 -11.45 18.84
CA GLY A 87 -7.94 -11.95 20.20
C GLY A 87 -7.86 -13.48 20.25
N GLU A 88 -8.58 -14.16 19.35
CA GLU A 88 -8.55 -15.63 19.23
C GLU A 88 -7.37 -16.15 18.42
N CYS A 89 -7.06 -15.51 17.28
CA CYS A 89 -6.01 -15.96 16.36
C CYS A 89 -5.29 -14.77 15.69
N PRO A 90 -4.25 -14.21 16.34
CA PRO A 90 -3.49 -13.08 15.77
C PRO A 90 -2.64 -13.46 14.55
N LEU A 91 -2.29 -14.75 14.41
CA LEU A 91 -1.47 -15.26 13.29
C LEU A 91 -2.14 -15.08 11.93
N LEU A 92 -3.47 -14.91 11.89
CA LEU A 92 -4.21 -14.62 10.65
C LEU A 92 -3.71 -13.36 9.93
N LEU A 93 -3.07 -12.41 10.63
CA LEU A 93 -2.48 -11.21 10.05
C LEU A 93 -1.29 -11.51 9.13
N LEU A 94 -0.57 -12.60 9.40
CA LEU A 94 0.63 -12.99 8.67
C LEU A 94 0.32 -13.93 7.50
N GLN A 95 -0.86 -14.53 7.48
CA GLN A 95 -1.26 -15.45 6.43
C GLN A 95 -1.55 -14.71 5.13
N ALA A 96 -0.93 -15.18 4.05
CA ALA A 96 -1.17 -14.68 2.71
C ALA A 96 -2.22 -15.52 1.98
N ASN A 97 -3.03 -14.87 1.13
CA ASN A 97 -3.90 -15.54 0.18
C ASN A 97 -3.12 -15.98 -1.08
N ARG A 98 -3.83 -16.52 -2.08
CA ARG A 98 -3.23 -17.04 -3.32
C ARG A 98 -2.45 -16.01 -4.14
N LYS A 99 -2.62 -14.71 -3.86
CA LYS A 99 -1.87 -13.62 -4.51
C LYS A 99 -0.72 -13.08 -3.64
N GLY A 100 -0.37 -13.78 -2.56
CA GLY A 100 0.59 -13.31 -1.57
C GLY A 100 0.07 -12.19 -0.68
N GLN A 101 -1.21 -11.83 -0.75
CA GLN A 101 -1.74 -10.67 -0.03
C GLN A 101 -2.13 -11.08 1.37
N THR A 102 -1.66 -10.35 2.37
CA THR A 102 -2.12 -10.46 3.77
C THR A 102 -3.38 -9.62 4.01
N PRO A 103 -4.09 -9.77 5.15
CA PRO A 103 -5.23 -8.90 5.47
C PRO A 103 -4.85 -7.42 5.47
N LEU A 104 -3.61 -7.08 5.82
CA LEU A 104 -3.10 -5.71 5.80
C LEU A 104 -3.10 -5.12 4.37
N HIS A 105 -2.74 -5.91 3.35
CA HIS A 105 -2.81 -5.49 1.95
C HIS A 105 -4.25 -5.20 1.50
N ILE A 106 -5.21 -6.03 1.94
CA ILE A 106 -6.63 -5.84 1.61
C ILE A 106 -7.18 -4.60 2.32
N ALA A 107 -6.87 -4.43 3.61
CA ALA A 107 -7.25 -3.23 4.36
C ALA A 107 -6.68 -1.96 3.73
N ALA A 108 -5.43 -2.01 3.27
CA ALA A 108 -4.78 -0.91 2.56
C ALA A 108 -5.45 -0.59 1.22
N ARG A 109 -5.85 -1.61 0.44
CA ARG A 109 -6.55 -1.43 -0.85
C ARG A 109 -7.85 -0.66 -0.71
N TYR A 110 -8.62 -0.96 0.34
CA TYR A 110 -9.95 -0.37 0.57
C TYR A 110 -9.93 0.79 1.57
N GLY A 111 -8.76 1.33 1.90
CA GLY A 111 -8.63 2.52 2.74
C GLY A 111 -9.16 2.36 4.17
N ARG A 112 -9.07 1.14 4.73
CA ARG A 112 -9.61 0.81 6.06
C ARG A 112 -8.64 1.23 7.17
N SER A 113 -8.39 2.53 7.31
CA SER A 113 -7.39 3.08 8.25
C SER A 113 -7.62 2.67 9.71
N THR A 114 -8.87 2.62 10.18
CA THR A 114 -9.20 2.15 11.53
C THR A 114 -8.81 0.69 11.73
N THR A 115 -9.03 -0.16 10.73
CA THR A 115 -8.66 -1.58 10.80
C THR A 115 -7.15 -1.78 10.72
N VAL A 116 -6.45 -0.97 9.91
CA VAL A 116 -4.98 -0.97 9.88
C VAL A 116 -4.39 -0.62 11.26
N LYS A 117 -4.95 0.39 11.94
CA LYS A 117 -4.55 0.71 13.32
C LYS A 117 -4.81 -0.45 14.28
N LEU A 118 -5.98 -1.09 14.21
CA LEU A 118 -6.26 -2.28 15.00
C LEU A 118 -5.27 -3.42 14.72
N PHE A 119 -4.86 -3.64 13.47
CA PHE A 119 -3.86 -4.65 13.14
C PHE A 119 -2.50 -4.34 13.77
N ILE A 120 -2.09 -3.07 13.74
CA ILE A 120 -0.86 -2.61 14.37
C ILE A 120 -0.95 -2.78 15.89
N GLU A 121 -2.03 -2.31 16.53
CA GLU A 121 -2.29 -2.46 17.97
C GLU A 121 -2.29 -3.94 18.39
N SER A 122 -2.95 -4.82 17.64
CA SER A 122 -2.98 -6.26 17.93
C SER A 122 -1.61 -6.92 17.77
N ARG A 123 -0.81 -6.51 16.77
CA ARG A 123 0.55 -7.06 16.59
C ARG A 123 1.53 -6.54 17.64
N ALA A 124 1.29 -5.33 18.14
CA ALA A 124 2.03 -4.64 19.20
C ALA A 124 1.65 -5.11 20.62
N ASN A 125 0.77 -6.12 20.78
CA ASN A 125 0.23 -6.55 22.07
C ASN A 125 -0.45 -5.42 22.88
N GLY A 126 -1.00 -4.41 22.19
CA GLY A 126 -1.88 -3.38 22.75
C GLY A 126 -1.19 -2.09 23.22
N ASP A 127 0.00 -2.15 23.83
CA ASP A 127 0.66 -0.94 24.35
C ASP A 127 1.66 -0.36 23.33
N ILE A 128 1.17 0.50 22.44
CA ILE A 128 2.01 1.20 21.45
C ILE A 128 2.97 2.20 22.12
N GLU A 129 2.63 2.73 23.30
CA GLU A 129 3.41 3.79 23.95
C GLU A 129 4.65 3.23 24.69
N ASN A 130 4.61 1.96 25.12
CA ASN A 130 5.73 1.28 25.80
C ASN A 130 6.20 0.01 25.07
N LEU A 131 6.30 0.05 23.74
CA LEU A 131 6.76 -1.11 22.97
C LEU A 131 8.20 -1.49 23.31
N GLY A 132 8.40 -2.77 23.64
CA GLY A 132 9.72 -3.37 23.61
C GLY A 132 10.26 -3.44 22.18
N MET A 133 11.56 -3.66 22.06
CA MET A 133 12.23 -3.73 20.76
C MET A 133 11.70 -4.90 19.92
N ASP A 134 11.37 -6.01 20.56
CA ASP A 134 10.89 -7.23 19.91
C ASP A 134 9.47 -7.03 19.34
N GLU A 135 8.55 -6.40 20.08
CA GLU A 135 7.20 -6.09 19.60
C GLU A 135 7.21 -5.08 18.45
N LEU A 136 8.08 -4.07 18.54
CA LEU A 136 8.22 -3.08 17.47
C LEU A 136 8.74 -3.72 16.18
N GLU A 137 9.74 -4.60 16.27
CA GLU A 137 10.26 -5.30 15.08
C GLU A 137 9.22 -6.28 14.52
N ALA A 138 8.48 -6.98 15.37
CA ALA A 138 7.35 -7.82 14.98
C ALA A 138 6.27 -7.07 14.18
N VAL A 139 5.97 -5.81 14.55
CA VAL A 139 5.08 -4.93 13.78
C VAL A 139 5.73 -4.58 12.45
N ARG A 140 6.99 -4.17 12.43
CA ARG A 140 7.72 -3.77 11.21
C ARG A 140 7.82 -4.91 10.21
N GLU A 141 8.15 -6.11 10.64
CA GLU A 141 8.15 -7.31 9.80
C GLU A 141 6.80 -7.49 9.10
N MET A 142 5.68 -7.36 9.84
CA MET A 142 4.33 -7.42 9.28
C MET A 142 4.08 -6.31 8.24
N LEU A 143 4.49 -5.07 8.52
CA LEU A 143 4.34 -3.92 7.61
C LEU A 143 5.14 -4.10 6.31
N ARG A 144 6.27 -4.80 6.39
CA ARG A 144 7.23 -5.04 5.30
C ARG A 144 6.91 -6.28 4.46
N LEU A 145 5.94 -7.10 4.87
CA LEU A 145 5.48 -8.25 4.07
C LEU A 145 5.05 -7.79 2.67
N LYS A 146 5.42 -8.60 1.68
CA LYS A 146 5.20 -8.32 0.26
C LYS A 146 4.24 -9.33 -0.35
N ASP A 147 3.37 -8.86 -1.24
CA ASP A 147 2.58 -9.73 -2.10
C ASP A 147 3.39 -10.30 -3.27
N GLU A 148 2.75 -11.14 -4.10
CA GLU A 148 3.41 -11.75 -5.26
C GLU A 148 3.94 -10.72 -6.27
N GLU A 149 3.38 -9.51 -6.28
CA GLU A 149 3.81 -8.39 -7.11
C GLU A 149 4.91 -7.54 -6.42
N SER A 150 5.44 -8.04 -5.30
CA SER A 150 6.40 -7.34 -4.43
C SER A 150 5.88 -6.02 -3.86
N ASN A 151 4.55 -5.83 -3.80
CA ASN A 151 3.96 -4.67 -3.14
C ASN A 151 3.88 -4.94 -1.64
N THR A 152 4.29 -3.98 -0.82
CA THR A 152 3.89 -3.92 0.58
C THR A 152 2.50 -3.29 0.72
N ALA A 153 1.90 -3.35 1.91
CA ALA A 153 0.67 -2.62 2.19
C ALA A 153 0.79 -1.11 1.90
N LEU A 154 1.98 -0.52 2.08
CA LEU A 154 2.24 0.88 1.77
C LEU A 154 2.19 1.17 0.27
N HIS A 155 2.73 0.27 -0.58
CA HIS A 155 2.59 0.37 -2.03
C HIS A 155 1.11 0.39 -2.44
N VAL A 156 0.32 -0.52 -1.86
CA VAL A 156 -1.11 -0.62 -2.14
C VAL A 156 -1.84 0.65 -1.69
N ALA A 157 -1.62 1.12 -0.45
CA ALA A 157 -2.25 2.34 0.06
C ALA A 157 -1.90 3.58 -0.78
N ALA A 158 -0.64 3.70 -1.20
CA ALA A 158 -0.17 4.78 -2.05
C ALA A 158 -0.80 4.76 -3.45
N ARG A 159 -0.93 3.58 -4.06
CA ARG A 159 -1.58 3.38 -5.38
C ARG A 159 -3.03 3.87 -5.41
N TYR A 160 -3.76 3.73 -4.31
CA TYR A 160 -5.16 4.13 -4.21
C TYR A 160 -5.37 5.44 -3.45
N GLY A 161 -4.30 6.13 -3.03
CA GLY A 161 -4.39 7.45 -2.40
C GLY A 161 -5.00 7.47 -1.00
N HIS A 162 -4.95 6.35 -0.27
CA HIS A 162 -5.57 6.23 1.05
C HIS A 162 -4.72 6.86 2.15
N VAL A 163 -4.81 8.19 2.26
CA VAL A 163 -3.99 9.03 3.16
C VAL A 163 -3.96 8.51 4.60
N GLY A 164 -5.13 8.15 5.16
CA GLY A 164 -5.21 7.67 6.54
C GLY A 164 -4.53 6.31 6.76
N VAL A 165 -4.47 5.46 5.73
CA VAL A 165 -3.70 4.22 5.78
C VAL A 165 -2.22 4.50 5.66
N VAL A 166 -1.81 5.35 4.71
CA VAL A 166 -0.41 5.76 4.54
C VAL A 166 0.16 6.33 5.85
N GLN A 167 -0.61 7.18 6.54
CA GLN A 167 -0.21 7.73 7.83
C GLN A 167 -0.01 6.64 8.89
N ALA A 168 -0.95 5.70 9.02
CA ALA A 168 -0.88 4.64 10.03
C ALA A 168 0.28 3.68 9.78
N LEU A 169 0.53 3.30 8.51
CA LEU A 169 1.63 2.39 8.16
C LEU A 169 3.01 3.00 8.43
N LEU A 170 3.16 4.33 8.34
CA LEU A 170 4.43 5.05 8.58
C LEU A 170 4.55 5.58 10.02
N GLU A 171 3.65 5.21 10.93
CA GLU A 171 3.69 5.68 12.32
C GLU A 171 4.77 4.97 13.14
N LEU A 172 4.91 3.64 12.95
CA LEU A 172 5.88 2.79 13.65
C LEU A 172 7.01 2.25 12.76
N GLU A 173 7.01 2.62 11.48
CA GLU A 173 8.08 2.25 10.55
C GLU A 173 9.36 3.05 10.86
N ASP A 174 10.51 2.45 10.55
CA ASP A 174 11.78 3.17 10.53
C ASP A 174 11.79 4.23 9.38
N PRO A 175 11.99 5.53 9.68
CA PRO A 175 12.07 6.58 8.67
C PRO A 175 13.10 6.35 7.56
N ASP A 176 14.17 5.60 7.87
CA ASP A 176 15.27 5.31 6.95
C ASP A 176 15.08 4.00 6.17
N PHE A 177 14.01 3.24 6.47
CA PHE A 177 13.72 1.98 5.79
C PHE A 177 13.64 2.16 4.26
N PRO A 178 14.49 1.47 3.48
CA PRO A 178 14.50 1.64 2.03
C PRO A 178 13.42 0.76 1.41
N TYR A 179 12.20 1.30 1.24
CA TYR A 179 11.16 0.61 0.48
C TYR A 179 11.67 0.31 -0.94
N SER A 180 11.90 -0.98 -1.22
CA SER A 180 12.27 -1.46 -2.54
C SER A 180 11.13 -1.24 -3.53
N VAL A 181 11.47 -1.07 -4.81
CA VAL A 181 10.47 -1.08 -5.89
C VAL A 181 9.70 -2.41 -5.96
N ASN A 182 8.46 -2.34 -6.40
CA ASN A 182 7.67 -3.52 -6.75
C ASN A 182 8.12 -4.15 -8.09
N LYS A 183 7.45 -5.21 -8.56
CA LYS A 183 7.77 -5.86 -9.85
C LYS A 183 7.67 -4.94 -11.08
N ASN A 184 6.89 -3.86 -10.99
CA ASN A 184 6.78 -2.84 -12.03
C ASN A 184 7.81 -1.71 -11.88
N HIS A 185 8.82 -1.89 -11.02
CA HIS A 185 9.83 -0.88 -10.69
C HIS A 185 9.24 0.40 -10.06
N GLU A 186 8.10 0.30 -9.36
CA GLU A 186 7.43 1.45 -8.73
C GLU A 186 7.64 1.43 -7.21
N THR A 187 8.11 2.56 -6.65
CA THR A 187 8.10 2.80 -5.19
C THR A 187 6.72 3.28 -4.70
N PRO A 188 6.43 3.26 -3.38
CA PRO A 188 5.20 3.86 -2.85
C PRO A 188 5.07 5.35 -3.18
N LEU A 189 6.17 6.11 -3.11
CA LEU A 189 6.18 7.53 -3.48
C LEU A 189 5.85 7.73 -4.96
N TYR A 190 6.43 6.91 -5.85
CA TYR A 190 6.11 6.96 -7.28
C TYR A 190 4.62 6.66 -7.53
N LEU A 191 4.06 5.64 -6.88
CA LEU A 191 2.65 5.29 -6.99
C LEU A 191 1.72 6.42 -6.54
N ALA A 192 2.02 7.05 -5.40
CA ALA A 192 1.24 8.18 -4.90
C ALA A 192 1.34 9.39 -5.83
N ALA A 193 2.52 9.66 -6.38
CA ALA A 193 2.76 10.75 -7.32
C ALA A 193 2.06 10.52 -8.67
N LYS A 194 2.12 9.30 -9.21
CA LYS A 194 1.43 8.87 -10.43
C LYS A 194 -0.09 9.04 -10.32
N GLY A 195 -0.65 8.84 -9.14
CA GLY A 195 -2.07 9.06 -8.86
C GLY A 195 -2.47 10.51 -8.53
N GLY A 196 -1.52 11.45 -8.47
CA GLY A 196 -1.80 12.84 -8.08
C GLY A 196 -2.24 13.01 -6.62
N TYR A 197 -1.89 12.07 -5.74
CA TYR A 197 -2.34 12.06 -4.35
C TYR A 197 -1.43 12.92 -3.45
N TRP A 198 -1.49 14.24 -3.60
CA TRP A 198 -0.57 15.18 -2.95
C TRP A 198 -0.49 15.04 -1.43
N ARG A 199 -1.59 14.65 -0.75
CA ARG A 199 -1.59 14.41 0.71
C ARG A 199 -0.75 13.19 1.09
N SER A 200 -0.92 12.07 0.37
CA SER A 200 -0.09 10.87 0.56
C SER A 200 1.37 11.15 0.23
N VAL A 201 1.63 11.88 -0.85
CA VAL A 201 2.99 12.32 -1.23
C VAL A 201 3.63 13.17 -0.15
N THR A 202 2.88 14.11 0.45
CA THR A 202 3.40 14.95 1.54
C THR A 202 3.81 14.09 2.73
N ILE A 203 2.95 13.18 3.19
CA ILE A 203 3.25 12.29 4.33
C ILE A 203 4.46 11.39 4.03
N LEU A 204 4.52 10.83 2.81
CA LEU A 204 5.64 10.00 2.38
C LEU A 204 6.94 10.79 2.38
N LEU A 205 6.98 11.99 1.80
CA LEU A 205 8.19 12.82 1.79
C LEU A 205 8.63 13.29 3.19
N ASP A 206 7.69 13.48 4.12
CA ASP A 206 7.98 13.93 5.47
C ASP A 206 8.52 12.80 6.37
N LYS A 207 7.96 11.58 6.23
CA LYS A 207 8.27 10.43 7.09
C LYS A 207 9.29 9.46 6.50
N TRP A 208 9.37 9.37 5.17
CA TRP A 208 10.29 8.46 4.48
C TRP A 208 11.49 9.25 3.95
N LYS A 209 12.60 9.18 4.69
CA LYS A 209 13.83 9.95 4.38
C LYS A 209 14.72 9.26 3.35
N SER A 210 14.51 7.95 3.14
CA SER A 210 15.30 7.15 2.21
C SER A 210 15.31 7.76 0.80
N THR A 211 16.46 7.67 0.13
CA THR A 211 16.73 8.34 -1.14
C THR A 211 16.29 7.56 -2.37
N VAL A 212 15.48 6.51 -2.21
CA VAL A 212 15.01 5.69 -3.34
C VAL A 212 13.85 6.40 -4.06
N HIS A 213 14.16 7.30 -4.99
CA HIS A 213 13.17 8.03 -5.79
C HIS A 213 12.84 7.28 -7.09
N GLY A 214 12.75 5.95 -7.02
CA GLY A 214 12.67 5.07 -8.18
C GLY A 214 11.27 4.90 -8.74
N GLY A 215 11.21 4.78 -10.07
CA GLY A 215 10.04 4.49 -10.88
C GLY A 215 10.46 3.75 -12.16
N PRO A 216 9.50 3.19 -12.91
CA PRO A 216 9.76 2.47 -14.14
C PRO A 216 10.50 3.33 -15.16
N TYR A 217 11.39 2.70 -15.91
CA TYR A 217 12.19 3.31 -16.98
C TYR A 217 13.10 4.46 -16.48
N GLY A 218 13.64 4.34 -15.26
CA GLY A 218 14.46 5.39 -14.64
C GLY A 218 13.70 6.65 -14.23
N ARG A 219 12.36 6.65 -14.28
CA ARG A 219 11.56 7.82 -13.93
C ARG A 219 11.52 8.06 -12.44
N THR A 220 11.59 9.33 -12.05
CA THR A 220 11.44 9.75 -10.65
C THR A 220 9.99 10.00 -10.26
N ALA A 221 9.72 10.18 -8.96
CA ALA A 221 8.40 10.61 -8.50
C ALA A 221 7.96 11.98 -9.08
N LEU A 222 8.92 12.87 -9.40
CA LEU A 222 8.60 14.15 -10.04
C LEU A 222 8.12 13.93 -11.48
N HIS A 223 8.72 13.01 -12.23
CA HIS A 223 8.20 12.61 -13.54
C HIS A 223 6.76 12.11 -13.44
N ALA A 224 6.48 11.22 -12.50
CA ALA A 224 5.14 10.67 -12.27
C ALA A 224 4.10 11.75 -11.95
N ALA A 225 4.44 12.68 -11.05
CA ALA A 225 3.56 13.79 -10.69
C ALA A 225 3.26 14.69 -11.90
N VAL A 226 4.29 15.03 -12.69
CA VAL A 226 4.10 15.82 -13.90
C VAL A 226 3.24 15.10 -14.93
N MET A 227 3.49 13.81 -15.17
CA MET A 227 2.71 13.00 -16.11
C MET A 227 1.24 12.88 -15.68
N SER A 228 0.95 12.92 -14.37
CA SER A 228 -0.42 12.93 -13.85
C SER A 228 -1.17 14.25 -14.10
N GLY A 229 -0.45 15.34 -14.37
CA GLY A 229 -1.02 16.69 -14.49
C GLY A 229 -1.39 17.36 -13.17
N ASP A 230 -1.15 16.72 -12.02
CA ASP A 230 -1.50 17.27 -10.71
C ASP A 230 -0.49 18.32 -10.21
N VAL A 231 -0.86 19.58 -10.38
CA VAL A 231 -0.05 20.75 -10.02
C VAL A 231 0.34 20.75 -8.54
N GLU A 232 -0.55 20.35 -7.64
CA GLU A 232 -0.27 20.36 -6.20
C GLU A 232 0.75 19.29 -5.81
N THR A 233 0.64 18.08 -6.34
CA THR A 233 1.61 17.01 -6.13
C THR A 233 2.98 17.41 -6.67
N THR A 234 3.05 18.00 -7.87
CA THR A 234 4.32 18.54 -8.40
C THR A 234 4.91 19.58 -7.44
N LYS A 235 4.12 20.55 -6.96
CA LYS A 235 4.59 21.56 -6.01
C LYS A 235 5.13 20.95 -4.72
N LYS A 236 4.46 19.93 -4.16
CA LYS A 236 4.89 19.25 -2.93
C LYS A 236 6.24 18.56 -3.13
N ILE A 237 6.42 17.84 -4.23
CA ILE A 237 7.69 17.19 -4.56
C ILE A 237 8.79 18.23 -4.77
N LEU A 238 8.56 19.28 -5.58
CA LEU A 238 9.56 20.31 -5.86
C LEU A 238 10.04 21.07 -4.61
N LYS A 239 9.17 21.21 -3.60
CA LYS A 239 9.51 21.86 -2.34
C LYS A 239 10.56 21.06 -1.56
N VAL A 240 10.44 19.73 -1.55
CA VAL A 240 11.30 18.84 -0.75
C VAL A 240 12.49 18.32 -1.56
N LYS A 241 12.27 17.98 -2.83
CA LYS A 241 13.20 17.32 -3.76
C LYS A 241 13.32 18.12 -5.06
N GLY A 242 13.74 19.38 -4.91
CA GLY A 242 13.87 20.30 -6.04
C GLY A 242 15.02 19.97 -6.99
N ASP A 243 15.96 19.15 -6.54
CA ASP A 243 17.06 18.57 -7.33
C ASP A 243 16.57 17.64 -8.44
N LEU A 244 15.38 17.04 -8.29
CA LEU A 244 14.81 16.13 -9.29
C LEU A 244 14.42 16.81 -10.62
N THR A 245 14.50 18.13 -10.73
CA THR A 245 14.16 18.87 -11.97
C THR A 245 15.06 18.53 -13.14
N LYS A 246 16.31 18.12 -12.87
CA LYS A 246 17.33 17.79 -13.88
C LYS A 246 17.47 16.30 -14.13
N GLU A 247 16.88 15.46 -13.27
CA GLU A 247 16.93 14.02 -13.42
C GLU A 247 16.30 13.62 -14.75
N ILE A 248 16.97 12.71 -15.45
CA ILE A 248 16.54 12.19 -16.75
C ILE A 248 16.12 10.73 -16.61
N ASP A 249 15.06 10.36 -17.31
CA ASP A 249 14.69 8.96 -17.45
C ASP A 249 15.56 8.22 -18.47
N GLU A 250 15.27 6.95 -18.72
CA GLU A 250 16.02 6.12 -19.67
C GLU A 250 16.05 6.72 -21.09
N ASN A 251 14.99 7.45 -21.48
CA ASN A 251 14.87 8.13 -22.77
C ASN A 251 15.59 9.49 -22.80
N GLY A 252 16.13 9.96 -21.68
CA GLY A 252 16.73 11.29 -21.57
C GLY A 252 15.73 12.41 -21.29
N HIS A 253 14.46 12.09 -21.02
CA HIS A 253 13.47 13.10 -20.73
C HIS A 253 13.54 13.50 -19.26
N THR A 254 13.58 14.81 -19.02
CA THR A 254 13.37 15.40 -17.69
C THR A 254 11.87 15.56 -17.41
N PRO A 255 11.45 15.88 -16.17
CA PRO A 255 10.05 16.21 -15.90
C PRO A 255 9.54 17.38 -16.76
N LEU A 256 10.40 18.33 -17.11
CA LEU A 256 10.01 19.47 -17.95
C LEU A 256 9.68 19.05 -19.39
N HIS A 257 10.35 18.04 -19.95
CA HIS A 257 10.03 17.48 -21.26
C HIS A 257 8.58 16.97 -21.29
N TYR A 258 8.18 16.20 -20.28
CA TYR A 258 6.81 15.71 -20.14
C TYR A 258 5.79 16.85 -19.96
N ALA A 259 6.08 17.83 -19.09
CA ALA A 259 5.18 18.95 -18.86
C ALA A 259 4.95 19.77 -20.15
N ALA A 260 6.02 19.98 -20.92
CA ALA A 260 6.00 20.74 -22.16
C ALA A 260 5.25 19.98 -23.28
N HIS A 261 5.57 18.69 -23.46
CA HIS A 261 4.90 17.83 -24.44
C HIS A 261 3.39 17.67 -24.17
N LEU A 262 3.00 17.57 -22.89
CA LEU A 262 1.58 17.45 -22.49
C LEU A 262 0.85 18.80 -22.40
N GLY A 263 1.53 19.93 -22.62
CA GLY A 263 0.92 21.26 -22.57
C GLY A 263 0.50 21.74 -21.17
N TYR A 264 1.08 21.18 -20.10
CA TYR A 264 0.74 21.52 -18.72
C TYR A 264 1.42 22.83 -18.27
N TYR A 265 0.95 23.96 -18.81
CA TYR A 265 1.51 25.29 -18.56
C TYR A 265 1.74 25.62 -17.07
N PRO A 266 0.79 25.38 -16.14
CA PRO A 266 1.02 25.67 -14.72
C PRO A 266 2.18 24.87 -14.13
N ILE A 267 2.41 23.64 -14.62
CA ILE A 267 3.53 22.79 -14.19
C ILE A 267 4.84 23.27 -14.81
N VAL A 268 4.84 23.58 -16.10
CA VAL A 268 6.00 24.18 -16.80
C VAL A 268 6.49 25.42 -16.06
N GLU A 269 5.57 26.34 -15.73
CA GLU A 269 5.90 27.57 -15.00
C GLU A 269 6.55 27.27 -13.64
N LYS A 270 6.05 26.27 -12.90
CA LYS A 270 6.60 25.89 -11.59
C LYS A 270 7.97 25.23 -11.69
N LEU A 271 8.17 24.36 -12.69
CA LEU A 271 9.46 23.72 -12.94
C LEU A 271 10.52 24.75 -13.31
N LEU A 272 10.21 25.66 -14.25
CA LEU A 272 11.14 26.72 -14.67
C LEU A 272 11.44 27.72 -13.55
N LYS A 273 10.45 28.08 -12.73
CA LYS A 273 10.67 28.92 -11.54
C LYS A 273 11.62 28.26 -10.54
N ARG A 274 11.60 26.93 -10.44
CA ARG A 274 12.51 26.18 -9.55
C ARG A 274 13.91 26.08 -10.15
N ASP A 275 13.99 25.82 -11.45
CA ASP A 275 15.24 25.56 -12.16
C ASP A 275 15.11 25.81 -13.66
N VAL A 276 15.62 26.95 -14.11
CA VAL A 276 15.61 27.35 -15.53
C VAL A 276 16.53 26.47 -16.37
N SER A 277 17.57 25.87 -15.77
CA SER A 277 18.57 25.10 -16.54
C SER A 277 17.98 23.82 -17.15
N ALA A 278 16.90 23.29 -16.58
CA ALA A 278 16.18 22.15 -17.12
C ALA A 278 15.58 22.41 -18.52
N ALA A 279 15.41 23.69 -18.92
CA ALA A 279 14.90 24.07 -20.24
C ALA A 279 15.89 23.79 -21.39
N TYR A 280 17.17 23.63 -21.08
CA TYR A 280 18.24 23.46 -22.07
C TYR A 280 18.74 22.02 -22.17
N ILE A 281 18.22 21.10 -21.35
CA ILE A 281 18.56 19.69 -21.42
C ILE A 281 17.87 19.09 -22.65
N GLY A 282 18.62 18.44 -23.53
CA GLY A 282 18.08 17.70 -24.67
C GLY A 282 17.83 16.23 -24.33
N ASP A 283 16.84 15.61 -24.96
CA ASP A 283 16.63 14.17 -24.89
C ASP A 283 17.80 13.38 -25.51
N LYS A 284 17.86 12.06 -25.25
CA LYS A 284 18.95 11.23 -25.78
C LYS A 284 18.84 10.96 -27.29
N LYS A 285 17.63 11.01 -27.84
CA LYS A 285 17.36 10.50 -29.19
C LYS A 285 17.58 11.54 -30.27
N TRP A 286 17.19 12.78 -30.01
CA TRP A 286 17.14 13.85 -30.99
C TRP A 286 17.72 15.17 -30.45
N GLU A 287 18.27 15.15 -29.24
CA GLU A 287 18.71 16.33 -28.48
C GLU A 287 17.59 17.37 -28.34
N MET A 288 16.34 16.88 -28.30
CA MET A 288 15.16 17.74 -28.27
C MET A 288 14.99 18.31 -26.88
N THR A 289 15.05 19.64 -26.78
CA THR A 289 14.73 20.35 -25.54
C THR A 289 13.23 20.29 -25.24
N PRO A 290 12.80 20.60 -24.00
CA PRO A 290 11.38 20.67 -23.67
C PRO A 290 10.58 21.62 -24.58
N LEU A 291 11.18 22.74 -24.99
CA LEU A 291 10.53 23.68 -25.91
C LEU A 291 10.27 23.04 -27.28
N LEU A 292 11.24 22.29 -27.80
CA LEU A 292 11.09 21.59 -29.07
C LEU A 292 10.05 20.46 -28.97
N MET A 293 9.96 19.79 -27.81
CA MET A 293 8.91 18.79 -27.55
C MET A 293 7.50 19.38 -27.49
N ALA A 294 7.34 20.63 -27.03
CA ALA A 294 6.05 21.32 -26.99
C ALA A 294 5.52 21.70 -28.38
N ALA A 295 6.40 21.81 -29.38
CA ALA A 295 6.04 22.22 -30.74
C ALA A 295 5.60 21.04 -31.63
N ARG A 296 5.50 19.82 -31.09
CA ARG A 296 5.24 18.57 -31.82
C ARG A 296 3.90 17.97 -31.47
#